data_AF-A0A183CPI1-F1
#
_entry.id   AF-A0A183CPI1-F1
#
_cell.length_a   1.000
_cell.length_b   1.000
_cell.length_c   1.000
_cell.angle_alpha   90.00
_cell.angle_beta   90.00
_cell.angle_gamma   90.00
#
_symmetry.space_group_name_H-M   'P 1'
#
loop_
_entity.id
_entity.type
_entity.pdbx_description
1 polymer ?
#
loop_
_entity_poly.entity_id
_entity_poly.type
_entity_poly.pdbx_seq_one_letter_code
_entity_poly.pdbx_strand_id
1 'polypeptide(L)'
;MGILGNLSIVSSLLFFGTAVWFSANNFLPKEYHLPLPPALTGPLTVNKPNVFEKLLEGQVLGPESIVVEKNVLYTCTLDGKCLKIVNGHIEKSIPMTAHTNCDLQSRPPPKRKESENEGL
;
A
#
# COMPACT_ATOMS: atom_id res chain seq x y z
N MET A 1 44.10 -13.92 31.74
CA MET A 1 43.03 -13.88 30.71
C MET A 1 41.72 -13.21 31.17
N GLY A 2 41.56 -12.75 32.42
CA GLY A 2 40.28 -12.15 32.88
C GLY A 2 40.08 -10.66 32.55
N ILE A 3 41.16 -9.88 32.37
CA ILE A 3 41.08 -8.42 32.24
C ILE A 3 40.62 -7.99 30.83
N LEU A 4 41.05 -8.72 29.80
CA LEU A 4 40.74 -8.40 28.40
C LEU A 4 39.27 -8.69 28.04
N GLY A 5 38.68 -9.75 28.62
CA GLY A 5 37.27 -10.09 28.43
C GLY A 5 36.32 -9.07 29.04
N ASN A 6 36.65 -8.58 30.25
CA ASN A 6 35.86 -7.57 30.93
C ASN A 6 35.86 -6.22 30.18
N LEU A 7 36.99 -5.86 29.54
CA LEU A 7 37.09 -4.63 28.75
C LEU A 7 36.19 -4.66 27.50
N SER A 8 36.09 -5.82 26.83
CA SER A 8 35.21 -6.01 25.66
C SER A 8 33.73 -5.91 26.04
N ILE A 9 33.35 -6.49 27.19
CA ILE A 9 31.97 -6.43 27.70
C ILE A 9 31.59 -4.99 28.04
N VAL A 10 32.47 -4.26 28.75
CA VAL A 10 32.23 -2.86 29.11
C VAL A 10 32.12 -2.00 27.85
N SER A 11 32.99 -2.20 26.86
CA SER A 11 32.92 -1.47 25.59
C SER A 11 31.61 -1.73 24.83
N SER A 12 31.15 -2.98 24.81
CA SER A 12 29.91 -3.37 24.13
C SER A 12 28.67 -2.78 24.82
N LEU A 13 28.66 -2.77 26.16
CA LEU A 13 27.59 -2.14 26.94
C LEU A 13 27.55 -0.63 26.76
N LEU A 14 28.72 0.02 26.70
CA LEU A 14 28.83 1.46 26.44
C LEU A 14 28.31 1.80 25.05
N PHE A 15 28.74 1.04 24.03
CA PHE A 15 28.27 1.23 22.66
C PHE A 15 26.76 1.03 22.53
N PHE A 16 26.23 -0.06 23.09
CA PHE A 16 24.79 -0.32 23.07
C PHE A 16 24.00 0.78 23.79
N GLY A 17 24.46 1.23 24.96
CA GLY A 17 23.85 2.35 25.68
C GLY A 17 23.83 3.64 24.86
N THR A 18 24.93 3.98 24.18
CA THR A 18 24.99 5.15 23.30
C THR A 18 24.12 5.02 22.06
N ALA A 19 24.01 3.82 21.48
CA ALA A 19 23.18 3.56 20.30
C ALA A 19 21.68 3.65 20.63
N VAL A 20 21.27 3.11 21.78
CA VAL A 20 19.90 3.25 22.29
C VAL A 20 19.58 4.71 22.59
N TRP A 21 20.50 5.45 23.24
CA TRP A 21 20.33 6.89 23.49
C TRP A 21 20.20 7.69 22.18
N PHE A 22 21.05 7.41 21.19
CA PHE A 22 21.01 8.09 19.89
C PHE A 22 19.72 7.76 19.12
N SER A 23 19.28 6.50 19.14
CA SER A 23 18.04 6.05 18.49
C SER A 23 16.78 6.56 19.20
N ALA A 24 16.87 6.89 20.49
CA ALA A 24 15.76 7.40 21.29
C ALA A 24 15.57 8.92 21.17
N ASN A 25 16.43 9.64 20.45
CA ASN A 25 16.29 11.08 20.27
C ASN A 25 15.11 11.43 19.36
N ASN A 26 13.96 11.63 20.01
CA ASN A 26 12.89 12.58 19.71
C ASN A 26 12.40 12.62 18.26
N PHE A 27 11.64 11.59 17.88
CA PHE A 27 10.58 11.80 16.90
C PHE A 27 9.53 12.71 17.56
N LEU A 28 9.57 14.01 17.24
CA LEU A 28 8.51 14.95 17.60
C LEU A 28 7.42 14.86 16.52
N PRO A 29 6.32 14.12 16.75
CA PRO A 29 5.21 14.11 15.81
C PRO A 29 4.70 15.54 15.68
N LYS A 30 4.83 16.12 14.48
CA LYS A 30 4.17 17.39 14.19
C LYS A 30 2.72 17.06 13.83
N GLU A 31 1.81 17.73 14.50
CA GLU A 31 0.41 17.70 14.11
C GLU A 31 0.31 18.27 12.69
N TYR A 32 -0.12 17.43 11.76
CA TYR A 32 -0.33 17.80 10.37
C TYR A 32 -1.82 17.97 10.16
N HIS A 33 -2.24 19.22 9.94
CA HIS A 33 -3.60 19.51 9.51
C HIS A 33 -3.61 19.69 8.00
N LEU A 34 -4.57 19.04 7.36
CA LEU A 34 -4.91 19.37 5.98
C LEU A 34 -5.42 20.82 5.95
N PRO A 35 -5.08 21.60 4.90
CA PRO A 35 -5.71 22.88 4.71
C PRO A 35 -7.23 22.69 4.63
N LEU A 36 -7.99 23.71 4.99
CA LEU A 36 -9.44 23.66 4.78
C LEU A 36 -9.70 23.35 3.31
N PRO A 37 -10.68 22.48 2.99
CA PRO A 37 -11.04 22.21 1.63
C PRO A 37 -11.37 23.54 0.93
N PRO A 38 -10.93 23.74 -0.32
CA PRO A 38 -11.25 24.95 -1.05
C PRO A 38 -12.77 25.12 -1.10
N ALA A 39 -13.24 26.36 -0.97
CA ALA A 39 -14.65 26.65 -1.11
C ALA A 39 -15.13 26.15 -2.48
N LEU A 40 -16.28 25.48 -2.53
CA LEU A 40 -16.92 25.04 -3.76
C LEU A 40 -17.51 26.26 -4.50
N THR A 41 -16.64 27.15 -4.96
CA THR A 41 -16.97 28.36 -5.69
C THR A 41 -16.89 28.12 -7.18
N GLY A 42 -17.93 28.55 -7.90
CA GLY A 42 -18.04 28.36 -9.33
C GLY A 42 -19.37 27.70 -9.70
N PRO A 43 -19.68 27.59 -11.00
CA PRO A 43 -20.87 26.87 -11.42
C PRO A 43 -20.76 25.40 -10.98
N LEU A 44 -21.65 24.97 -10.08
CA LEU A 44 -21.89 23.57 -9.71
C LEU A 44 -22.54 22.77 -10.84
N THR A 45 -22.37 23.24 -12.08
CA THR A 45 -22.79 22.52 -13.28
C THR A 45 -22.10 21.17 -13.25
N VAL A 46 -22.90 20.11 -13.38
CA VAL A 46 -22.42 18.75 -13.53
C VAL A 46 -21.24 18.78 -14.50
N ASN A 47 -20.07 18.37 -14.02
CA ASN A 47 -18.94 18.16 -14.90
C ASN A 47 -19.38 17.01 -15.81
N LYS A 48 -19.84 17.36 -17.02
CA LYS A 48 -20.13 16.41 -18.10
C LYS A 48 -18.88 16.43 -18.98
N PRO A 49 -17.85 15.62 -18.69
CA PRO A 49 -16.77 15.51 -19.63
C PRO A 49 -17.37 14.99 -20.94
N ASN A 50 -17.20 15.75 -22.02
CA ASN A 50 -17.97 15.52 -23.25
C ASN A 50 -17.61 14.18 -23.93
N VAL A 51 -16.47 13.58 -23.59
CA VAL A 51 -16.04 12.26 -24.07
C VAL A 51 -15.10 11.65 -23.02
N PHE A 52 -15.51 10.57 -22.37
CA PHE A 52 -14.62 9.69 -21.62
C PHE A 52 -14.81 8.29 -22.15
N GLU A 53 -13.73 7.71 -22.66
CA GLU A 53 -13.71 6.30 -23.03
C GLU A 53 -13.45 5.49 -21.76
N LYS A 54 -14.40 4.62 -21.42
CA LYS A 54 -14.20 3.68 -20.31
C LYS A 54 -13.31 2.55 -20.79
N LEU A 55 -12.02 2.68 -20.54
CA LEU A 55 -11.04 1.64 -20.81
C LEU A 55 -11.28 0.47 -19.86
N LEU A 56 -11.47 -0.73 -20.42
CA LEU A 56 -11.57 -2.00 -19.69
C LEU A 56 -12.78 -2.14 -18.73
N GLU A 57 -13.89 -1.44 -19.01
CA GLU A 57 -15.14 -1.62 -18.26
C GLU A 57 -15.59 -3.09 -18.28
N GLY A 58 -15.88 -3.64 -17.10
CA GLY A 58 -16.26 -5.05 -16.92
C GLY A 58 -15.09 -6.06 -17.01
N GLN A 59 -13.88 -5.63 -17.37
CA GLN A 59 -12.70 -6.50 -17.49
C GLN A 59 -11.80 -6.42 -16.25
N VAL A 60 -11.75 -5.27 -15.58
CA VAL A 60 -10.94 -5.04 -14.38
C VAL A 60 -11.86 -4.85 -13.18
N LEU A 61 -11.69 -5.68 -12.15
CA LEU A 61 -12.51 -5.66 -10.93
C LEU A 61 -11.74 -4.99 -9.79
N GLY A 62 -12.25 -3.85 -9.32
CA GLY A 62 -11.71 -3.13 -8.16
C GLY A 62 -10.20 -2.85 -8.26
N PRO A 63 -9.74 -2.01 -9.20
CA PRO A 63 -8.35 -1.58 -9.23
C PRO A 63 -8.04 -0.76 -7.98
N GLU A 64 -7.15 -1.25 -7.12
CA GLU A 64 -6.83 -0.60 -5.83
C GLU A 64 -5.68 0.41 -5.93
N SER A 65 -4.80 0.22 -6.92
CA SER A 65 -3.64 1.08 -7.16
C SER A 65 -3.36 1.17 -8.65
N ILE A 66 -2.92 2.34 -9.11
CA ILE A 66 -2.60 2.59 -10.52
C ILE A 66 -1.20 3.16 -10.59
N VAL A 67 -0.34 2.54 -11.40
CA VAL A 67 0.99 3.04 -11.74
C VAL A 67 1.08 3.14 -13.25
N VAL A 68 1.53 4.29 -13.76
CA VAL A 68 1.74 4.50 -15.20
C VAL A 68 3.21 4.72 -15.44
N GLU A 69 3.84 3.84 -16.23
CA GLU A 69 5.21 3.99 -16.68
C GLU A 69 5.23 3.99 -18.22
N LYS A 70 5.63 5.11 -18.81
CA LYS A 70 5.59 5.34 -20.27
C LYS A 70 4.16 5.10 -20.79
N ASN A 71 3.96 4.08 -21.62
CA ASN A 71 2.66 3.70 -22.19
C ASN A 71 2.09 2.41 -21.56
N VAL A 72 2.58 2.04 -20.38
CA VAL A 72 2.14 0.85 -19.65
C VAL A 72 1.45 1.26 -18.37
N LEU A 73 0.22 0.78 -18.20
CA LEU A 73 -0.55 0.92 -16.97
C LEU A 73 -0.46 -0.38 -16.18
N TYR A 74 -0.13 -0.27 -14.91
CA TYR A 74 -0.13 -1.37 -13.96
C TYR A 74 -1.20 -1.13 -12.90
N THR A 75 -1.96 -2.16 -12.59
CA THR A 75 -2.95 -2.12 -11.51
C THR A 75 -3.05 -3.49 -10.86
N CYS A 76 -3.34 -3.53 -9.56
CA CYS A 76 -3.76 -4.77 -8.92
C CYS A 76 -5.26 -4.74 -8.64
N THR A 77 -5.91 -5.86 -8.91
CA THR A 77 -7.36 -6.06 -8.82
C THR A 77 -7.75 -6.74 -7.52
N LEU A 78 -9.00 -6.57 -7.13
CA LEU A 78 -9.58 -7.13 -5.90
C LEU A 78 -9.47 -8.67 -5.81
N ASP A 79 -9.37 -9.36 -6.95
CA ASP A 79 -9.17 -10.81 -7.02
C ASP A 79 -7.70 -11.25 -6.83
N GLY A 80 -6.83 -10.33 -6.41
CA GLY A 80 -5.44 -10.61 -6.06
C GLY A 80 -4.53 -10.83 -7.27
N LYS A 81 -4.83 -10.19 -8.41
CA LYS A 81 -3.98 -10.23 -9.61
C LYS A 81 -3.41 -8.85 -9.87
N CYS A 82 -2.19 -8.81 -10.41
CA CYS A 82 -1.61 -7.59 -10.94
C CYS A 82 -1.56 -7.67 -12.47
N LEU A 83 -2.13 -6.65 -13.10
CA LEU A 83 -2.31 -6.54 -14.54
C LEU A 83 -1.27 -5.59 -15.13
N LYS A 84 -0.74 -5.97 -16.30
CA LYS A 84 -0.02 -5.08 -17.19
C LYS A 84 -0.94 -4.75 -18.35
N ILE A 85 -1.28 -3.48 -18.50
CA ILE A 85 -2.18 -2.95 -19.52
C ILE A 85 -1.36 -2.08 -20.47
N VAL A 86 -1.40 -2.39 -21.76
CA VAL A 86 -0.70 -1.64 -22.81
C VAL A 86 -1.72 -1.26 -23.86
N ASN A 87 -1.78 0.02 -24.21
CA ASN A 87 -2.73 0.56 -25.21
C ASN A 87 -4.19 0.12 -24.95
N GLY A 88 -4.61 0.07 -23.68
CA GLY A 88 -5.97 -0.33 -23.31
C GLY A 88 -6.26 -1.83 -23.33
N HIS A 89 -5.26 -2.68 -23.56
CA HIS A 89 -5.40 -4.14 -23.54
C HIS A 89 -4.60 -4.77 -22.41
N ILE A 90 -5.17 -5.78 -21.75
CA ILE A 90 -4.48 -6.56 -20.71
C ILE A 90 -3.50 -7.52 -21.41
N GLU A 91 -2.21 -7.21 -21.35
CA GLU A 91 -1.16 -8.07 -21.93
C GLU A 91 -0.73 -9.19 -20.99
N LYS A 92 -0.73 -8.93 -19.68
CA LYS A 92 -0.25 -9.88 -18.67
C LYS A 92 -1.07 -9.76 -17.40
N SER A 93 -1.39 -10.91 -16.81
CA SER A 93 -2.00 -11.04 -15.50
C SER A 93 -1.13 -11.93 -14.63
N ILE A 94 -0.69 -11.41 -13.50
CA ILE A 94 0.13 -12.13 -12.52
C ILE A 94 -0.71 -12.30 -11.24
N PRO A 95 -1.20 -13.51 -10.93
CA PRO A 95 -1.84 -13.77 -9.64
C PRO A 95 -0.81 -13.70 -8.50
N MET A 96 -1.11 -12.93 -7.46
CA MET A 96 -0.29 -12.84 -6.26
C MET A 96 -0.39 -14.11 -5.39
N THR A 97 -1.40 -14.95 -5.62
CA THR A 97 -1.68 -16.17 -4.86
C THR A 97 -1.08 -17.44 -5.47
N ALA A 98 -0.47 -17.39 -6.66
CA ALA A 98 -0.06 -18.60 -7.38
C ALA A 98 1.40 -19.04 -7.17
N HIS A 99 2.17 -18.37 -6.32
CA HIS A 99 3.56 -18.77 -6.05
C HIS A 99 3.66 -19.46 -4.68
N THR A 100 4.18 -20.70 -4.70
CA THR A 100 4.52 -21.51 -3.52
C THR A 100 5.62 -20.93 -2.63
N ASN A 101 6.20 -19.78 -3.02
CA ASN A 101 7.43 -19.23 -2.44
C ASN A 101 7.18 -17.90 -1.70
N CYS A 102 5.94 -17.39 -1.72
CA CYS A 102 5.54 -16.33 -0.81
C CYS A 102 5.33 -16.99 0.56
N ASP A 103 6.23 -16.71 1.51
CA ASP A 103 6.18 -17.20 2.89
C ASP A 103 4.98 -16.60 3.64
N LEU A 104 3.79 -17.00 3.21
CA LEU A 104 2.56 -16.85 3.94
C LEU A 104 2.29 -18.24 4.51
N GLN A 105 2.74 -18.47 5.74
CA GLN A 105 2.13 -19.50 6.59
C GLN A 105 0.62 -19.42 6.36
N SER A 106 0.05 -20.51 5.87
CA SER A 106 -1.31 -20.63 5.37
C SER A 106 -2.33 -20.16 6.41
N ARG A 107 -2.59 -18.86 6.47
CA ARG A 107 -3.74 -18.33 7.20
C ARG A 107 -4.93 -18.49 6.27
N PRO A 108 -5.98 -19.20 6.68
CA PRO A 108 -7.18 -19.29 5.87
C PRO A 108 -7.71 -17.88 5.63
N PRO A 109 -8.26 -17.59 4.44
CA PRO A 109 -8.87 -16.29 4.16
C PRO A 109 -9.95 -16.03 5.22
N PRO A 110 -10.09 -14.79 5.73
CA PRO A 110 -11.15 -14.45 6.66
C PRO A 110 -12.49 -14.76 5.99
N LYS A 111 -13.32 -15.60 6.64
CA LYS A 111 -14.66 -15.90 6.15
C LYS A 111 -15.44 -14.58 6.08
N ARG A 112 -15.89 -14.24 4.87
CA ARG A 112 -16.81 -13.11 4.65
C ARG A 112 -18.05 -13.37 5.50
N LYS A 113 -18.32 -12.53 6.49
CA LYS A 113 -19.65 -12.46 7.09
C LYS A 113 -20.56 -11.92 5.99
N GLU A 114 -21.45 -12.76 5.51
CA GLU A 114 -22.55 -12.34 4.67
C GLU A 114 -23.32 -11.30 5.49
N SER A 115 -23.35 -10.06 5.01
CA SER A 115 -24.15 -9.01 5.62
C SER A 115 -25.61 -9.45 5.45
N GLU A 116 -26.18 -9.89 6.56
CA GLU A 116 -27.60 -10.13 6.72
C GLU A 116 -28.35 -8.89 6.20
N ASN A 117 -29.28 -9.13 5.27
CA ASN A 117 -30.17 -8.12 4.75
C ASN A 117 -30.95 -7.49 5.91
N GLU A 118 -30.52 -6.34 6.42
CA GLU A 118 -31.41 -5.44 7.13
C GLU A 118 -32.25 -4.69 6.08
N GLY A 119 -33.28 -5.38 5.61
CA GLY A 119 -34.45 -4.74 5.05
C GLY A 119 -35.34 -4.27 6.21
N LEU A 120 -35.45 -2.95 6.38
CA LEU A 120 -36.72 -2.27 6.56
C LEU A 120 -36.60 -0.80 6.09
#